data_AF-Q7V333-F1
#
_entry.id   AF-Q7V333-F1
#
_cell.length_a   1.000
_cell.length_b   1.000
_cell.length_c   1.000
_cell.angle_alpha   90.00
_cell.angle_beta   90.00
_cell.angle_gamma   90.00
#
_symmetry.space_group_name_H-M   'P 1'
#
loop_
_entity.id
_entity.type
_entity.pdbx_description
1 polymer ?
#
loop_
_entity_poly.entity_id
_entity_poly.type
_entity_poly.pdbx_seq_one_letter_code
_entity_poly.pdbx_strand_id
1 'polypeptide(L)'
;MNSQMQISDLENIISEKIFIKIEKWNLYLGDAGLARNLALECISNLDKGSQQAAKLGLEAIKVKIGDGNQTILLSKLITASQICDLEEILGNL
;
A
#
# COMPACT_ATOMS: atom_id res chain seq x y z
N MET A 1 8.23 15.12 -16.02
CA MET A 1 6.79 15.44 -15.86
C MET A 1 5.88 14.19 -15.86
N ASN A 2 6.39 12.96 -16.09
CA ASN A 2 5.57 11.73 -16.01
C ASN A 2 5.43 11.10 -14.61
N SER A 3 6.38 11.32 -13.70
CA SER A 3 6.40 10.61 -12.40
C SER A 3 5.29 11.07 -11.43
N GLN A 4 4.88 12.34 -11.44
CA GLN A 4 3.80 12.83 -10.55
C GLN A 4 2.40 12.35 -10.97
N MET A 5 2.19 12.17 -12.28
CA MET A 5 0.94 11.60 -12.82
C MET A 5 0.83 10.13 -12.41
N GLN A 6 1.92 9.37 -12.57
CA GLN A 6 2.00 7.97 -12.12
C GLN A 6 1.79 7.80 -10.61
N ILE A 7 2.32 8.69 -9.76
CA ILE A 7 2.11 8.61 -8.31
C ILE A 7 0.63 8.82 -7.94
N SER A 8 -0.03 9.82 -8.53
CA SER A 8 -1.41 10.17 -8.18
C SER A 8 -2.39 9.10 -8.66
N ASP A 9 -2.16 8.55 -9.85
CA ASP A 9 -2.97 7.45 -10.38
C ASP A 9 -2.80 6.18 -9.54
N LEU A 10 -1.56 5.84 -9.16
CA LEU A 10 -1.29 4.71 -8.27
C LEU A 10 -1.91 4.90 -6.89
N GLU A 11 -1.79 6.10 -6.31
CA GLU A 11 -2.43 6.44 -5.03
C GLU A 11 -3.95 6.22 -5.08
N ASN A 12 -4.62 6.65 -6.15
CA ASN A 12 -6.06 6.46 -6.31
C ASN A 12 -6.43 4.96 -6.37
N ILE A 13 -5.70 4.17 -7.16
CA ILE A 13 -5.95 2.72 -7.27
C ILE A 13 -5.73 2.03 -5.92
N ILE A 14 -4.63 2.34 -5.22
CA ILE A 14 -4.33 1.78 -3.90
C ILE A 14 -5.41 2.19 -2.88
N SER A 15 -5.87 3.44 -2.94
CA SER A 15 -6.86 3.99 -2.01
C SER A 15 -8.15 3.18 -1.99
N GLU A 16 -8.61 2.72 -3.15
CA GLU A 16 -9.89 2.03 -3.29
C GLU A 16 -9.77 0.50 -3.25
N LYS A 17 -8.59 -0.06 -3.58
CA LYS A 17 -8.42 -1.52 -3.68
C LYS A 17 -7.80 -2.15 -2.44
N ILE A 18 -6.87 -1.45 -1.79
CA ILE A 18 -6.14 -1.99 -0.65
C ILE A 18 -6.77 -1.49 0.64
N PHE A 19 -6.93 -2.39 1.61
CA PHE A 19 -7.59 -2.18 2.88
C PHE A 19 -6.96 -3.01 4.01
N ILE A 20 -6.95 -2.41 5.20
CA ILE A 20 -6.67 -3.13 6.43
C ILE A 20 -7.90 -3.94 6.81
N LYS A 21 -7.72 -5.24 7.08
CA LYS A 21 -8.81 -6.11 7.51
C LYS A 21 -8.97 -6.04 9.03
N ILE A 22 -10.16 -5.68 9.50
CA ILE A 22 -10.49 -5.59 10.93
C ILE A 22 -11.79 -6.37 11.15
N GLU A 23 -11.71 -7.57 11.71
CA GLU A 23 -12.87 -8.44 11.93
C GLU A 23 -13.72 -8.60 10.66
N LYS A 24 -14.97 -8.10 10.67
CA LYS A 24 -15.92 -8.14 9.53
C LYS A 24 -15.89 -6.88 8.68
N TRP A 25 -14.90 -6.00 8.89
CA TRP A 25 -14.78 -4.70 8.26
C TRP A 25 -13.46 -4.52 7.50
N ASN A 26 -13.49 -3.60 6.55
CA ASN A 26 -12.36 -3.23 5.72
C ASN A 26 -12.14 -1.72 5.91
N LEU A 27 -10.95 -1.32 6.34
CA LEU A 27 -10.54 0.08 6.36
C LEU A 27 -9.65 0.33 5.14
N TYR A 28 -10.20 0.98 4.13
CA TYR A 28 -9.48 1.28 2.89
C TYR A 28 -8.31 2.23 3.14
N LEU A 29 -7.21 2.04 2.41
CA LEU A 29 -5.99 2.83 2.63
C LEU A 29 -6.17 4.31 2.26
N GLY A 30 -7.14 4.64 1.42
CA GLY A 30 -7.56 6.02 1.16
C GLY A 30 -8.11 6.68 2.42
N ASP A 31 -9.08 6.02 3.07
CA ASP A 31 -9.69 6.50 4.32
C ASP A 31 -8.69 6.54 5.48
N ALA A 32 -7.73 5.61 5.49
CA ALA A 32 -6.65 5.57 6.50
C ALA A 32 -5.54 6.61 6.27
N GLY A 33 -5.53 7.31 5.14
CA GLY A 33 -4.44 8.23 4.76
C GLY A 33 -3.09 7.53 4.54
N LEU A 34 -3.09 6.23 4.21
CA LEU A 34 -1.89 5.42 4.02
C LEU A 34 -1.54 5.20 2.54
N ALA A 35 -2.50 5.38 1.63
CA ALA A 35 -2.34 5.06 0.22
C ALA A 35 -1.19 5.82 -0.45
N ARG A 36 -1.06 7.12 -0.21
CA ARG A 36 0.01 7.96 -0.78
C ARG A 36 1.40 7.47 -0.39
N ASN A 37 1.60 7.18 0.89
CA ASN A 37 2.88 6.67 1.38
C ASN A 37 3.22 5.32 0.75
N LEU A 38 2.21 4.45 0.57
CA LEU A 38 2.43 3.16 -0.09
C LEU A 38 2.79 3.35 -1.57
N ALA A 39 2.10 4.22 -2.29
CA ALA A 39 2.40 4.53 -3.68
C ALA A 39 3.85 5.03 -3.85
N LEU A 40 4.31 5.93 -2.98
CA LEU A 40 5.67 6.46 -3.00
C LEU A 40 6.73 5.37 -2.77
N GLU A 41 6.52 4.52 -1.76
CA GLU A 41 7.45 3.43 -1.46
C GLU A 41 7.49 2.38 -2.57
N CYS A 42 6.34 2.05 -3.16
CA CYS A 42 6.30 1.12 -4.29
C CYS A 42 7.04 1.69 -5.51
N ILE A 43 6.78 2.96 -5.88
CA ILE A 43 7.45 3.61 -7.02
C ILE A 43 8.96 3.70 -6.82
N SER A 44 9.39 3.98 -5.59
CA SER A 44 10.83 4.04 -5.24
C SER A 44 11.55 2.70 -5.34
N ASN A 45 10.80 1.59 -5.45
CA ASN A 45 11.35 0.24 -5.55
C ASN A 45 10.91 -0.48 -6.84
N LEU A 46 10.24 0.21 -7.78
CA LEU A 46 9.73 -0.41 -9.02
C LEU A 46 10.85 -1.01 -9.89
N ASP A 47 12.07 -0.47 -9.82
CA ASP A 47 13.25 -1.00 -10.53
C ASP A 47 13.61 -2.44 -10.12
N LYS A 48 13.16 -2.88 -8.93
CA LYS A 48 13.39 -4.23 -8.39
C LYS A 48 12.31 -5.23 -8.82
N GLY A 49 11.34 -4.79 -9.62
CA GLY A 49 10.19 -5.58 -10.06
C GLY A 49 8.98 -5.44 -9.13
N SER A 50 7.79 -5.64 -9.70
CA SER A 50 6.49 -5.42 -9.04
C SER A 50 6.34 -6.19 -7.73
N GLN A 51 6.74 -7.46 -7.71
CA GLN A 51 6.71 -8.31 -6.52
C GLN A 51 7.54 -7.74 -5.36
N GLN A 52 8.79 -7.38 -5.66
CA GLN A 52 9.70 -6.85 -4.66
C GLN A 52 9.28 -5.44 -4.21
N ALA A 53 8.77 -4.62 -5.13
CA ALA A 53 8.24 -3.29 -4.85
C ALA A 53 7.02 -3.32 -3.92
N ALA A 54 6.07 -4.24 -4.16
CA ALA A 54 4.91 -4.44 -3.29
C ALA A 54 5.35 -4.84 -1.87
N LYS A 55 6.21 -5.86 -1.77
CA LYS A 55 6.70 -6.35 -0.48
C LYS A 55 7.43 -5.25 0.31
N LEU A 56 8.37 -4.56 -0.32
CA LEU A 56 9.14 -3.49 0.34
C LEU A 56 8.25 -2.32 0.76
N GLY A 57 7.30 -1.92 -0.09
CA GLY A 57 6.36 -0.84 0.24
C GLY A 57 5.49 -1.17 1.45
N LEU A 58 4.99 -2.40 1.53
CA LEU A 58 4.20 -2.87 2.67
C LEU A 58 5.02 -3.03 3.96
N GLU A 59 6.29 -3.42 3.85
CA GLU A 59 7.22 -3.53 4.99
C GLU A 59 7.74 -2.17 5.47
N ALA A 60 7.75 -1.15 4.61
CA ALA A 60 8.17 0.22 4.96
C ALA A 60 7.14 0.95 5.84
N ILE A 61 5.85 0.63 5.70
CA ILE A 61 4.78 1.33 6.41
C ILE A 61 4.53 0.73 7.80
N LYS A 62 4.68 1.58 8.81
CA LYS A 62 4.33 1.30 10.21
C LYS A 62 3.02 2.00 10.56
N VAL A 63 1.95 1.23 10.70
CA VAL A 63 0.62 1.72 11.08
C VAL A 63 0.57 1.91 12.60
N LYS A 64 0.26 3.12 13.04
CA LYS A 64 0.06 3.48 14.45
C LYS A 64 -1.34 3.07 14.90
N ILE A 65 -1.45 2.38 16.04
CA ILE A 65 -2.72 1.88 16.60
C ILE A 65 -2.89 2.40 18.04
N GLY A 66 -4.14 2.66 18.45
CA GLY A 66 -4.48 3.06 19.83
C GLY A 66 -3.74 4.31 20.27
N ASP A 67 -3.95 5.42 19.56
CA ASP A 67 -3.24 6.71 19.71
C ASP A 67 -1.73 6.67 19.43
N GLY A 68 -1.22 5.57 18.85
CA GLY A 68 0.19 5.42 18.49
C GLY A 68 1.06 4.82 19.57
N ASN A 69 0.47 4.28 20.64
CA ASN A 69 1.18 3.50 21.66
C ASN A 69 1.74 2.18 21.11
N GLN A 70 1.20 1.72 19.98
CA GLN A 70 1.68 0.53 19.27
C GLN A 70 1.82 0.82 17.78
N THR A 71 2.80 0.16 17.16
CA THR A 71 2.99 0.19 15.70
C THR A 71 3.02 -1.22 15.15
N ILE A 72 2.26 -1.45 14.09
CA ILE A 72 2.21 -2.73 13.37
C ILE A 72 2.59 -2.47 11.91
N LEU A 73 3.35 -3.37 11.30
CA LEU A 73 3.67 -3.27 9.87
C LEU A 73 2.40 -3.44 9.03
N LEU A 74 2.26 -2.64 7.97
CA LEU A 74 1.11 -2.76 7.07
C LEU A 74 1.01 -4.16 6.45
N SER A 75 2.16 -4.79 6.14
CA SER A 75 2.23 -6.18 5.67
C SER A 75 1.57 -7.21 6.60
N LYS A 76 1.37 -6.89 7.89
CA LYS A 76 0.68 -7.76 8.86
C LYS A 76 -0.81 -7.48 9.01
N LEU A 77 -1.30 -6.39 8.41
CA LEU A 77 -2.67 -5.89 8.54
C LEU A 77 -3.51 -6.08 7.27
N ILE A 78 -2.88 -6.51 6.18
CA ILE A 78 -3.52 -6.82 4.91
C ILE A 78 -3.47 -8.34 4.65
N THR A 79 -4.26 -8.80 3.69
CA THR A 79 -4.36 -10.23 3.34
C THR A 79 -3.40 -10.58 2.21
N ALA A 80 -3.05 -11.87 2.07
CA ALA A 80 -2.22 -12.35 0.97
C ALA A 80 -2.82 -12.03 -0.42
N SER A 81 -4.15 -12.09 -0.55
CA SER A 81 -4.85 -11.68 -1.78
C SER A 81 -4.53 -10.23 -2.15
N GLN A 82 -4.55 -9.31 -1.19
CA GLN A 82 -4.28 -7.90 -1.43
C GLN A 82 -2.81 -7.62 -1.77
N ILE A 83 -1.89 -8.47 -1.30
CA ILE A 83 -0.49 -8.41 -1.74
C ILE A 83 -0.42 -8.75 -3.22
N CYS A 84 -1.06 -9.84 -3.66
CA CYS A 84 -1.12 -10.19 -5.08
C CYS A 84 -1.82 -9.11 -5.92
N ASP A 85 -2.91 -8.52 -5.43
CA ASP A 85 -3.60 -7.42 -6.11
C ASP A 85 -2.65 -6.21 -6.28
N LEU A 86 -1.86 -5.88 -5.26
CA LEU A 86 -0.86 -4.80 -5.33
C LEU A 86 0.24 -5.12 -6.33
N GLU A 87 0.74 -6.35 -6.36
CA GLU A 87 1.74 -6.80 -7.35
C GLU A 87 1.23 -6.66 -8.79
N GLU A 88 -0.04 -7.01 -9.04
CA GLU A 88 -0.69 -6.86 -10.34
C GLU A 88 -0.87 -5.38 -10.71
N ILE A 89 -1.32 -4.54 -9.78
CA ILE A 89 -1.42 -3.09 -9.98
C ILE A 89 -0.06 -2.52 -10.41
N LEU A 90 1.02 -2.88 -9.72
CA LEU A 90 2.37 -2.40 -10.02
C LEU A 90 2.94 -2.97 -11.32
N GLY A 91 2.55 -4.18 -11.70
CA GLY A 91 2.97 -4.80 -12.97
C GLY A 91 2.31 -4.17 -14.21
N ASN A 92 1.23 -3.40 -14.02
CA ASN A 92 0.47 -2.74 -15.07
C ASN A 92 0.78 -1.23 -15.18
N LEU A 93 1.79 -0.72 -14.44
CA LEU A 93 2.29 0.66 -14.51
C LEU A 93 3.29 0.87 -15.66
#